data_AF-A0A7C3H747-F1
#
_entry.id   AF-A0A7C3H747-F1
#
_cell.length_a   1.000
_cell.length_b   1.000
_cell.length_c   1.000
_cell.angle_alpha   90.00
_cell.angle_beta   90.00
_cell.angle_gamma   90.00
#
_symmetry.space_group_name_H-M   'P 1'
#
loop_
_entity.id
_entity.type
_entity.pdbx_description
1 polymer ?
#
loop_
_entity_poly.entity_id
_entity_poly.type
_entity_poly.pdbx_seq_one_letter_code
_entity_poly.pdbx_strand_id
1 'polypeptide(L)' 'DETRDLGWMLYDLDYSDPSDPQPRFFHACMENGVVDIPRWDSEEVRG' A
#
# COMPACT_ATOMS: atom_id res chain seq x y z
N ASP A 1 -11.67 10.49 -18.28
CA ASP A 1 -10.90 10.12 -17.08
C ASP A 1 -10.38 8.71 -17.24
N GLU A 2 -9.07 8.53 -17.05
CA GLU A 2 -8.44 7.21 -17.04
C GLU A 2 -8.34 6.74 -15.59
N THR A 3 -9.01 5.64 -15.26
CA THR A 3 -8.87 4.98 -13.96
C THR A 3 -8.45 3.52 -14.17
N ARG A 4 -7.55 3.03 -13.32
CA ARG A 4 -7.04 1.66 -13.38
C ARG A 4 -6.93 1.08 -11.97
N ASP A 5 -7.51 -0.10 -11.80
CA ASP A 5 -7.28 -0.93 -10.62
C ASP A 5 -5.98 -1.72 -10.82
N LEU A 6 -5.01 -1.52 -9.93
CA LEU A 6 -3.73 -2.22 -9.93
C LEU A 6 -3.72 -3.37 -8.91
N GLY A 7 -4.78 -3.53 -8.11
CA GLY A 7 -4.92 -4.55 -7.09
C GLY A 7 -4.05 -4.30 -5.86
N TRP A 8 -3.76 -5.37 -5.12
CA TRP A 8 -2.92 -5.31 -3.93
C TRP A 8 -1.44 -5.18 -4.30
N MET A 9 -0.77 -4.17 -3.76
CA MET A 9 0.65 -3.93 -3.93
C MET A 9 1.37 -3.86 -2.59
N LEU A 10 2.66 -4.19 -2.58
CA LEU A 10 3.52 -4.01 -1.42
C LEU A 10 3.56 -2.52 -1.08
N TYR A 11 3.21 -2.19 0.17
CA TYR A 11 3.33 -0.84 0.72
C TYR A 11 4.77 -0.62 1.19
N ASP A 12 5.19 -1.37 2.21
CA ASP A 12 6.53 -1.37 2.82
C ASP A 12 6.65 -2.56 3.78
N LEU A 13 7.77 -2.69 4.47
CA LEU A 13 7.96 -3.63 5.57
C LEU A 13 7.83 -2.91 6.92
N ASP A 14 7.15 -3.55 7.87
CA ASP A 14 7.13 -3.13 9.27
C ASP A 14 8.38 -3.67 9.99
N TYR A 15 9.23 -2.75 10.44
CA TYR A 15 10.47 -3.06 11.16
C TYR A 15 10.35 -2.95 12.69
N SER A 16 9.14 -2.97 13.23
CA SER A 16 8.92 -2.95 14.68
C SER A 16 9.61 -4.14 15.37
N ASP A 17 9.69 -5.30 14.71
CA ASP A 17 10.68 -6.34 14.98
C ASP A 17 11.76 -6.34 13.88
N PRO A 18 12.97 -5.82 14.15
CA PRO A 18 14.04 -5.76 13.16
C PRO A 18 14.55 -7.13 12.68
N SER A 19 14.27 -8.20 13.44
CA SER A 19 14.68 -9.56 13.08
C SER A 19 13.65 -10.31 12.22
N ASP A 20 12.42 -9.79 12.15
CA ASP A 20 11.31 -10.39 11.40
C ASP A 20 10.45 -9.30 10.72
N PRO A 21 10.97 -8.62 9.68
CA PRO A 21 10.25 -7.55 9.01
C PRO A 21 9.00 -8.08 8.29
N GLN A 22 7.83 -7.59 8.70
CA GLN A 22 6.54 -8.05 8.17
C GLN A 22 6.08 -7.21 6.97
N PRO A 23 5.63 -7.82 5.86
CA PRO A 23 5.17 -7.06 4.71
C PRO A 23 3.79 -6.43 4.96
N ARG A 24 3.67 -5.16 4.62
CA ARG A 24 2.39 -4.44 4.56
C ARG A 24 1.97 -4.22 3.11
N PHE A 25 0.67 -4.24 2.87
CA PHE A 25 0.07 -4.10 1.54
C PHE A 25 -1.01 -3.03 1.54
N PHE A 26 -1.24 -2.41 0.39
CA PHE A 26 -2.37 -1.50 0.16
C PHE A 26 -3.02 -1.80 -1.19
N HIS A 27 -4.28 -1.41 -1.35
CA HIS A 27 -5.01 -1.57 -2.60
C HIS A 27 -4.77 -0.35 -3.50
N ALA A 28 -4.00 -0.52 -4.57
CA ALA A 28 -3.58 0.57 -5.41
C ALA A 28 -4.58 0.84 -6.55
N CYS A 29 -5.10 2.05 -6.57
CA CYS A 29 -5.89 2.59 -7.67
C CYS A 29 -5.10 3.73 -8.33
N MET A 30 -5.10 3.76 -9.66
CA MET A 30 -4.49 4.84 -10.44
C MET A 30 -5.57 5.70 -11.07
N GLU A 31 -5.49 7.00 -10.88
CA GLU A 31 -6.36 8.00 -11.51
C GLU A 31 -5.52 9.00 -12.29
N ASN A 32 -5.72 9.05 -13.61
CA ASN A 32 -4.99 9.93 -14.53
C ASN A 32 -3.45 9.87 -14.36
N GLY A 33 -2.93 8.65 -14.15
CA GLY A 33 -1.50 8.39 -13.96
C GLY A 33 -0.98 8.59 -12.54
N VAL A 34 -1.81 9.03 -11.59
CA VAL A 34 -1.46 9.23 -10.17
C VAL A 34 -1.96 8.05 -9.35
N VAL A 35 -1.12 7.54 -8.44
CA VAL A 35 -1.52 6.57 -7.42
C VAL A 35 -1.40 7.26 -6.06
N ASP A 36 -2.52 7.38 -5.35
CA ASP A 36 -2.53 7.90 -4.00
C ASP A 36 -2.08 6.82 -3.02
N ILE A 37 -1.08 7.15 -2.22
CA ILE A 37 -0.54 6.25 -1.20
C ILE A 37 -1.17 6.60 0.15
N PRO A 38 -1.86 5.66 0.82
CA PRO A 38 -2.50 5.92 2.10
C PRO A 38 -1.46 6.20 3.18
N ARG A 39 -1.90 6.76 4.32
CA ARG A 39 -1.03 6.84 5.49
C ARG A 39 -0.77 5.46 6.08
N TRP A 40 0.39 5.31 6.73
CA TRP A 40 0.82 4.07 7.37
C TRP A 40 -0.17 3.48 8.39
N ASP A 41 -0.91 4.35 9.08
CA ASP A 41 -1.90 4.02 10.10
C ASP A 41 -3.33 3.92 9.55
N SER A 42 -3.51 4.02 8.23
CA SER A 42 -4.80 3.85 7.57
C SER A 42 -5.28 2.40 7.65
N GLU A 43 -6.59 2.19 7.82
CA GLU A 43 -7.23 0.87 7.76
C GLU A 43 -7.11 0.18 6.39
N GLU A 44 -6.75 0.94 5.35
CA GLU A 44 -6.49 0.43 4.00
C GLU A 44 -5.16 -0.32 3.89
N VAL A 45 -4.19 -0.02 4.79
CA VAL A 45 -2.91 -0.72 4.86
C VAL A 45 -3.07 -1.95 5.74
N ARG A 46 -2.75 -3.12 5.19
CA ARG A 46 -2.96 -4.43 5.84
C ARG A 46 -1.68 -5.25 5.87
N GLY A 47 -1.50 -6.02 6.95
CA GLY A 47 -0.30 -6.83 7.19
C GLY A 47 0.23 -6.63 8.60
#